data_AF-A0A0F6I7Q5-F1
#
_entry.id   AF-A0A0F6I7Q5-F1
#
_cell.length_a   1.000
_cell.length_b   1.000
_cell.length_c   1.000
_cell.angle_alpha   90.00
_cell.angle_beta   90.00
_cell.angle_gamma   90.00
#
_symmetry.space_group_name_H-M   'P 1'
#
loop_
_entity.id
_entity.type
_entity.pdbx_description
1 polymer ?
#
loop_
_entity_poly.entity_id
_entity_poly.type
_entity_poly.pdbx_seq_one_letter_code
_entity_poly.pdbx_strand_id
1 'polypeptide(L)'
;MTNPHDRLIRETLQDKEDAISFFKNSLPEKVIELLDLNRLELTQSSFISENLKEEQTDLLFQIPLKSGKKANVYLLFEHKSYLDEAVFSQLLGYISAIYKSQFKTDKRYSVVIPFVFYHGERSWTLGNSFQDRFILSKNEEEVFKKYIPDFELELFDLSKVDLKPIGKYHPKSDFRSGSKNMGRRCFIFRLFRRNI
;
A
#
# COMPACT_ATOMS: atom_id res chain seq x y z
N MET A 1 -3.58 20.05 -3.62
CA MET A 1 -2.11 20.23 -3.75
C MET A 1 -1.48 18.85 -3.71
N THR A 2 -0.71 18.46 -4.73
CA THR A 2 0.00 17.17 -4.79
C THR A 2 1.05 17.11 -3.69
N ASN A 3 0.90 16.22 -2.71
CA ASN A 3 1.88 16.09 -1.64
C ASN A 3 3.20 15.51 -2.22
N PRO A 4 4.37 16.09 -1.90
CA PRO A 4 5.66 15.66 -2.46
C PRO A 4 6.04 14.22 -2.10
N HIS A 5 5.61 13.70 -0.95
CA HIS A 5 5.85 12.31 -0.55
C HIS A 5 5.03 11.34 -1.37
N ASP A 6 3.80 11.72 -1.63
CA ASP A 6 2.83 11.02 -2.46
C ASP A 6 3.36 10.82 -3.89
N ARG A 7 3.91 11.88 -4.47
CA ARG A 7 4.59 11.83 -5.77
C ARG A 7 5.83 10.93 -5.72
N LEU A 8 6.63 11.02 -4.66
CA LEU A 8 7.87 10.26 -4.54
C LEU A 8 7.60 8.75 -4.38
N ILE A 9 6.57 8.38 -3.61
CA ILE A 9 6.11 7.00 -3.48
C ILE A 9 5.60 6.48 -4.81
N ARG A 10 4.75 7.25 -5.52
CA ARG A 10 4.29 6.88 -6.87
C ARG A 10 5.45 6.67 -7.84
N GLU A 11 6.39 7.60 -7.86
CA GLU A 11 7.58 7.50 -8.71
C GLU A 11 8.48 6.29 -8.36
N THR A 12 8.54 5.92 -7.07
CA THR A 12 9.28 4.76 -6.58
C THR A 12 8.59 3.46 -6.97
N LEU A 13 7.27 3.38 -6.73
CA LEU A 13 6.47 2.19 -6.99
C LEU A 13 6.18 1.96 -8.49
N GLN A 14 6.40 2.95 -9.33
CA GLN A 14 6.38 2.80 -10.79
C GLN A 14 7.62 2.06 -11.34
N ASP A 15 8.74 2.08 -10.62
CA ASP A 15 9.91 1.29 -10.97
C ASP A 15 9.81 -0.10 -10.33
N LYS A 16 9.91 -1.15 -11.15
CA LYS A 16 9.68 -2.52 -10.71
C LYS A 16 10.74 -2.99 -9.71
N GLU A 17 12.00 -2.62 -9.87
CA GLU A 17 13.07 -3.04 -8.95
C GLU A 17 12.88 -2.36 -7.59
N ASP A 18 12.60 -1.06 -7.61
CA ASP A 18 12.32 -0.28 -6.41
C ASP A 18 11.06 -0.77 -5.69
N ALA A 19 9.98 -1.10 -6.42
CA ALA A 19 8.76 -1.68 -5.87
C ALA A 19 8.99 -3.06 -5.24
N ILE A 20 9.73 -3.95 -5.90
CA ILE A 20 10.11 -5.25 -5.33
C ILE A 20 10.92 -5.05 -4.04
N SER A 21 11.89 -4.13 -4.06
CA SER A 21 12.67 -3.80 -2.87
C SER A 21 11.78 -3.27 -1.76
N PHE A 22 10.83 -2.40 -2.08
CA PHE A 22 9.86 -1.88 -1.12
C PHE A 22 9.06 -3.02 -0.47
N PHE A 23 8.44 -3.90 -1.26
CA PHE A 23 7.62 -4.97 -0.72
C PHE A 23 8.41 -5.97 0.12
N LYS A 24 9.62 -6.34 -0.28
CA LYS A 24 10.48 -7.23 0.52
C LYS A 24 10.74 -6.74 1.94
N ASN A 25 10.75 -5.43 2.15
CA ASN A 25 11.05 -4.84 3.45
C ASN A 25 9.81 -4.36 4.21
N SER A 26 8.66 -4.23 3.54
CA SER A 26 7.43 -3.69 4.13
C SER A 26 6.38 -4.76 4.43
N LEU A 27 6.41 -5.90 3.74
CA LEU A 27 5.48 -7.01 4.00
C LEU A 27 6.06 -8.00 5.02
N PRO A 28 5.20 -8.68 5.80
CA PRO A 28 5.63 -9.79 6.64
C PRO A 28 6.36 -10.86 5.83
N GLU A 29 7.44 -11.41 6.39
CA GLU A 29 8.29 -12.41 5.72
C GLU A 29 7.48 -13.61 5.19
N LYS A 30 6.53 -14.11 6.00
CA LYS A 30 5.61 -15.20 5.62
C LYS A 30 4.78 -14.87 4.37
N VAL A 31 4.42 -13.61 4.14
CA VAL A 31 3.72 -13.19 2.93
C VAL A 31 4.68 -13.20 1.75
N ILE A 32 5.88 -12.63 1.92
CA ILE A 32 6.92 -12.60 0.87
C ILE A 32 7.34 -13.99 0.41
N GLU A 33 7.40 -14.96 1.32
CA GLU A 33 7.69 -16.36 1.00
C GLU A 33 6.70 -16.95 -0.02
N LEU A 34 5.45 -16.51 -0.01
CA LEU A 34 4.38 -17.00 -0.88
C LEU A 34 4.29 -16.27 -2.23
N LEU A 35 4.87 -15.08 -2.35
CA LEU A 35 4.71 -14.18 -3.50
C LEU A 35 5.86 -14.26 -4.52
N ASP A 36 5.54 -14.40 -5.81
CA ASP A 36 6.52 -14.27 -6.89
C ASP A 36 6.71 -12.79 -7.27
N LEU A 37 7.49 -12.07 -6.45
CA LEU A 37 7.75 -10.64 -6.65
C LEU A 37 8.42 -10.32 -7.99
N ASN A 38 9.14 -11.26 -8.62
CA ASN A 38 9.74 -11.02 -9.94
C ASN A 38 8.67 -10.85 -11.03
N ARG A 39 7.46 -11.34 -10.78
CA ARG A 39 6.28 -11.21 -11.64
C ARG A 39 5.30 -10.15 -11.15
N LEU A 40 5.75 -9.24 -10.30
CA LEU A 40 4.98 -8.07 -9.90
C LEU A 40 4.63 -7.21 -11.11
N GLU A 41 3.35 -6.84 -11.20
CA GLU A 41 2.78 -6.02 -12.26
C GLU A 41 1.92 -4.91 -11.66
N LEU A 42 2.16 -3.66 -12.11
CA LEU A 42 1.28 -2.54 -11.79
C LEU A 42 0.04 -2.63 -12.69
N THR A 43 -1.13 -2.84 -12.08
CA THR A 43 -2.41 -2.88 -12.78
C THR A 43 -3.01 -1.47 -12.80
N GLN A 44 -3.46 -1.02 -13.97
CA GLN A 44 -4.14 0.28 -14.06
C GLN A 44 -5.45 0.23 -13.27
N SER A 45 -5.62 1.17 -12.33
CA SER A 45 -6.80 1.33 -11.48
C SER A 45 -7.97 2.01 -12.19
N SER A 46 -7.99 2.07 -13.52
CA SER A 46 -9.05 2.72 -14.30
C SER A 46 -10.45 2.17 -14.01
N PHE A 47 -10.56 0.90 -13.60
CA PHE A 47 -11.82 0.29 -13.16
C PHE A 47 -12.24 0.65 -11.73
N ILE A 48 -11.30 1.09 -10.88
CA ILE A 48 -11.55 1.58 -9.52
C ILE A 48 -12.08 3.02 -9.62
N SER A 49 -11.50 3.83 -10.52
CA SER A 49 -11.85 5.25 -10.70
C SER A 49 -13.25 5.52 -11.25
N GLU A 50 -13.87 4.59 -11.98
CA GLU A 50 -15.24 4.83 -12.51
C GLU A 50 -16.31 4.87 -11.40
N ASN A 51 -16.09 4.23 -10.26
CA ASN A 51 -17.05 4.19 -9.15
C ASN A 51 -16.62 5.05 -7.94
N LEU A 52 -15.37 5.50 -7.91
CA LEU A 52 -14.74 6.15 -6.76
C LEU A 52 -14.10 7.42 -7.28
N LYS A 53 -14.82 8.53 -7.12
CA LYS A 53 -14.48 9.84 -7.67
C LYS A 53 -13.04 10.22 -7.31
N GLU A 54 -12.37 10.75 -8.33
CA GLU A 54 -11.04 11.35 -8.34
C GLU A 54 -10.60 11.99 -7.02
N GLU A 55 -9.94 11.22 -6.15
CA GLU A 55 -8.95 11.73 -5.23
C GLU A 55 -7.67 10.89 -5.36
N GLN A 56 -6.53 11.58 -5.37
CA GLN A 56 -5.19 11.02 -5.60
C GLN A 56 -4.80 10.06 -4.44
N THR A 57 -4.43 8.78 -4.59
CA THR A 57 -4.36 7.84 -5.71
C THR A 57 -4.47 6.41 -5.17
N ASP A 58 -5.11 5.51 -5.92
CA ASP A 58 -4.96 4.06 -5.70
C ASP A 58 -3.98 3.44 -6.71
N LEU A 59 -2.86 2.92 -6.22
CA LEU A 59 -2.05 1.98 -6.99
C LEU A 59 -2.52 0.56 -6.65
N LEU A 60 -2.64 -0.28 -7.68
CA LEU A 60 -2.97 -1.67 -7.52
C LEU A 60 -1.88 -2.53 -8.15
N PHE A 61 -1.19 -3.32 -7.35
CA PHE A 61 -0.24 -4.31 -7.87
C PHE A 61 -0.88 -5.68 -7.88
N GLN A 62 -0.56 -6.46 -8.91
CA GLN A 62 -0.89 -7.87 -9.00
C GLN A 62 0.40 -8.68 -8.90
N ILE A 63 0.39 -9.69 -8.03
CA ILE A 63 1.54 -10.55 -7.78
C ILE A 63 1.08 -12.01 -7.77
N PRO A 64 1.62 -12.88 -8.64
CA PRO A 64 1.31 -14.30 -8.61
C PRO A 64 1.82 -15.00 -7.34
N LEU A 65 1.14 -16.07 -6.94
CA LEU A 65 1.65 -16.98 -5.91
C LEU A 65 2.75 -17.89 -6.48
N LYS A 66 3.82 -18.12 -5.70
CA LYS A 66 4.89 -19.07 -6.07
C LYS A 66 4.38 -20.50 -6.25
N SER A 67 3.30 -20.86 -5.56
CA SER A 67 2.67 -22.18 -5.68
C SER A 67 2.15 -22.51 -7.10
N GLY A 68 2.08 -21.51 -8.00
CA GLY A 68 1.54 -21.67 -9.35
C GLY A 68 0.00 -21.78 -9.38
N LYS A 69 -0.67 -21.68 -8.23
CA LYS A 69 -2.13 -21.53 -8.18
C LYS A 69 -2.56 -20.28 -8.95
N LYS A 70 -3.71 -20.36 -9.62
CA LYS A 70 -4.23 -19.28 -10.48
C LYS A 70 -4.68 -18.02 -9.71
N ALA A 71 -4.76 -18.08 -8.38
CA ALA A 71 -5.07 -16.91 -7.57
C ALA A 71 -3.85 -16.00 -7.48
N ASN A 72 -4.05 -14.72 -7.73
CA ASN A 72 -3.04 -13.69 -7.48
C ASN A 72 -3.24 -13.10 -6.07
N VAL A 73 -2.28 -12.30 -5.66
CA VAL A 73 -2.43 -11.37 -4.54
C VAL A 73 -2.38 -9.97 -5.12
N TYR A 74 -3.36 -9.17 -4.74
CA TYR A 74 -3.46 -7.78 -5.09
C TYR A 74 -3.01 -6.92 -3.90
N LEU A 75 -2.12 -5.97 -4.13
CA LEU A 75 -1.73 -4.98 -3.14
C LEU A 75 -2.36 -3.64 -3.51
N LEU A 76 -3.29 -3.17 -2.67
CA LEU A 76 -4.04 -1.94 -2.86
C LEU A 76 -3.42 -0.83 -2.02
N PHE A 77 -2.92 0.23 -2.63
CA PHE A 77 -2.26 1.33 -1.93
C PHE A 77 -3.14 2.54 -1.82
N GLU A 78 -3.42 2.96 -0.60
CA GLU A 78 -4.05 4.23 -0.27
C GLU A 78 -3.06 5.11 0.48
N HIS A 79 -3.13 6.43 0.24
CA HIS A 79 -2.26 7.40 0.90
C HIS A 79 -3.08 8.39 1.74
N LYS A 80 -2.69 8.55 3.01
CA LYS A 80 -3.37 9.44 3.95
C LYS A 80 -2.41 10.46 4.57
N SER A 81 -2.75 11.73 4.40
CA SER A 81 -2.01 12.88 4.93
C SER A 81 -2.54 13.39 6.27
N TYR A 82 -3.64 12.81 6.75
CA TYR A 82 -4.28 13.12 8.01
C TYR A 82 -4.96 11.86 8.54
N LEU A 83 -5.30 11.84 9.83
CA LEU A 83 -6.06 10.72 10.41
C LEU A 83 -7.48 10.76 9.84
N ASP A 84 -7.75 9.85 8.93
CA ASP A 84 -9.06 9.72 8.28
C ASP A 84 -9.81 8.54 8.89
N GLU A 85 -10.80 8.85 9.73
CA GLU A 85 -11.66 7.84 10.35
C GLU A 85 -12.45 7.01 9.33
N ALA A 86 -12.62 7.52 8.10
CA ALA A 86 -13.32 6.82 7.03
C ALA A 86 -12.42 5.88 6.21
N VAL A 87 -11.12 5.81 6.51
CA VAL A 87 -10.15 5.01 5.73
C VAL A 87 -10.59 3.55 5.57
N PHE A 88 -11.11 2.92 6.62
CA PHE A 88 -11.55 1.54 6.53
C PHE A 88 -12.78 1.35 5.64
N SER A 89 -13.74 2.27 5.71
CA SER A 89 -14.92 2.26 4.83
C SER A 89 -14.53 2.44 3.37
N GLN A 90 -13.55 3.30 3.11
CA GLN A 90 -12.99 3.51 1.78
C GLN A 90 -12.28 2.24 1.26
N LEU A 91 -11.41 1.64 2.08
CA LEU A 91 -10.73 0.38 1.75
C LEU A 91 -11.72 -0.75 1.48
N LEU A 92 -12.79 -0.88 2.28
CA LEU A 92 -13.85 -1.85 2.03
C LEU A 92 -14.53 -1.61 0.68
N GLY A 93 -14.80 -0.35 0.32
CA GLY A 93 -15.31 0.03 -0.99
C GLY A 93 -14.40 -0.42 -2.14
N TYR A 94 -13.09 -0.20 -1.99
CA TYR A 94 -12.08 -0.59 -2.97
C TYR A 94 -11.97 -2.12 -3.11
N ILE A 95 -11.87 -2.84 -2.00
CA ILE A 95 -11.83 -4.31 -1.99
C ILE A 95 -13.08 -4.88 -2.66
N SER A 96 -14.26 -4.33 -2.35
CA SER A 96 -15.53 -4.74 -2.98
C SER A 96 -15.52 -4.50 -4.49
N ALA A 97 -15.02 -3.34 -4.95
CA ALA A 97 -14.90 -3.02 -6.36
C ALA A 97 -13.94 -3.98 -7.09
N ILE A 98 -12.79 -4.30 -6.48
CA ILE A 98 -11.81 -5.25 -7.02
C ILE A 98 -12.44 -6.64 -7.13
N TYR A 99 -13.12 -7.15 -6.10
CA TYR A 99 -13.77 -8.46 -6.14
C TYR A 99 -14.89 -8.52 -7.18
N LYS A 100 -15.69 -7.45 -7.34
CA LYS A 100 -16.68 -7.36 -8.42
C LYS A 100 -16.01 -7.45 -9.80
N SER A 101 -14.88 -6.78 -9.99
CA SER A 101 -14.11 -6.83 -11.24
C SER A 101 -13.54 -8.23 -11.51
N GLN A 102 -12.85 -8.84 -10.53
CA GLN A 102 -12.29 -10.18 -10.64
C GLN A 102 -13.36 -11.23 -10.98
N PHE A 103 -14.52 -11.15 -10.33
CA PHE A 103 -15.63 -12.07 -10.60
C PHE A 103 -16.27 -11.86 -11.98
N LYS A 104 -16.27 -10.64 -12.53
CA LYS A 104 -16.68 -10.40 -13.92
C LYS A 104 -15.70 -11.03 -14.91
N THR A 105 -14.40 -10.94 -14.65
CA THR A 105 -13.34 -11.37 -15.57
C THR A 105 -13.04 -12.87 -15.56
N ASP A 106 -12.81 -13.48 -14.39
CA ASP A 106 -12.37 -14.89 -14.27
C ASP A 106 -13.26 -15.72 -13.32
N LYS A 107 -14.37 -15.16 -12.80
CA LYS A 107 -15.27 -15.85 -11.85
C LYS A 107 -14.54 -16.41 -10.62
N ARG A 108 -13.43 -15.78 -10.23
CA ARG A 108 -12.59 -16.17 -9.09
C ARG A 108 -12.23 -14.95 -8.26
N TYR A 109 -11.94 -15.20 -6.99
CA TYR A 109 -11.42 -14.19 -6.08
C TYR A 109 -9.92 -14.41 -5.86
N SER A 110 -9.20 -13.30 -5.80
CA SER A 110 -7.78 -13.23 -5.43
C SER A 110 -7.66 -12.43 -4.15
N VAL A 111 -6.65 -12.71 -3.32
CA VAL A 111 -6.49 -11.96 -2.06
C VAL A 111 -6.22 -10.49 -2.37
N VAL A 112 -6.82 -9.58 -1.60
CA VAL A 112 -6.51 -8.14 -1.65
C VAL A 112 -5.95 -7.74 -0.29
N ILE A 113 -4.73 -7.23 -0.28
CA ILE A 113 -4.06 -6.69 0.92
C ILE A 113 -4.08 -5.16 0.79
N PRO A 114 -4.86 -4.46 1.62
CA PRO A 114 -4.84 -3.01 1.65
C PRO A 114 -3.60 -2.50 2.41
N PHE A 115 -2.92 -1.54 1.80
CA PHE A 115 -1.76 -0.84 2.32
C PHE A 115 -2.10 0.63 2.49
N VAL A 116 -1.79 1.18 3.66
CA VAL A 116 -1.93 2.62 3.92
C VAL A 116 -0.57 3.24 4.13
N PHE A 117 -0.22 4.16 3.24
CA PHE A 117 0.89 5.08 3.43
C PHE A 117 0.41 6.30 4.21
N TYR A 118 0.79 6.37 5.48
CA TYR A 118 0.38 7.46 6.36
C TYR A 118 1.53 8.43 6.62
N HIS A 119 1.32 9.73 6.42
CA HIS A 119 2.34 10.78 6.64
C HIS A 119 1.72 12.02 7.28
N GLY A 120 0.73 11.83 8.13
CA GLY A 120 0.14 12.94 8.87
C GLY A 120 1.04 13.45 9.99
N GLU A 121 0.72 14.64 10.49
CA GLU A 121 1.44 15.26 11.63
C GLU A 121 1.16 14.52 12.96
N ARG A 122 0.04 13.82 13.05
CA ARG A 122 -0.37 13.07 14.25
C ARG A 122 0.14 11.63 14.15
N SER A 123 0.32 10.96 15.27
CA SER A 123 0.57 9.52 15.27
C SER A 123 -0.66 8.76 14.77
N TRP A 124 -0.45 7.65 14.06
CA TRP A 124 -1.54 6.74 13.71
C TRP A 124 -2.16 6.09 14.95
N THR A 125 -3.47 6.24 15.13
CA THR A 125 -4.21 5.68 16.28
C THR A 125 -5.42 4.83 15.88
N LEU A 126 -5.64 4.60 14.59
CA LEU A 126 -6.86 3.96 14.10
C LEU A 126 -6.85 2.43 14.18
N GLY A 127 -5.76 1.83 14.67
CA GLY A 127 -5.53 0.39 14.61
C GLY A 127 -5.28 -0.10 13.19
N ASN A 128 -5.35 -1.41 12.99
CA ASN A 128 -5.17 -2.05 11.69
C ASN A 128 -6.38 -2.91 11.26
N SER A 129 -7.27 -3.28 12.18
CA SER A 129 -8.42 -4.15 11.91
C SER A 129 -9.69 -3.36 11.66
N PHE A 130 -10.48 -3.76 10.65
CA PHE A 130 -11.79 -3.18 10.45
C PHE A 130 -12.78 -3.54 11.58
N GLN A 131 -12.58 -4.69 12.25
CA GLN A 131 -13.45 -5.11 13.35
C GLN A 131 -13.39 -4.13 14.53
N ASP A 132 -12.24 -3.49 14.75
CA ASP A 132 -12.04 -2.51 15.82
C ASP A 132 -12.88 -1.24 15.64
N ARG A 133 -13.49 -1.05 14.45
CA ARG A 133 -14.40 0.07 14.15
C ARG A 133 -15.77 -0.10 14.77
N PHE A 134 -16.12 -1.29 15.24
CA PHE A 134 -17.42 -1.61 15.80
C PHE A 134 -17.35 -1.55 17.32
N ILE A 135 -18.21 -0.73 17.92
CA ILE A 135 -18.31 -0.61 19.38
C ILE A 135 -19.31 -1.65 19.87
N LEU A 136 -18.80 -2.81 20.28
CA LEU A 136 -19.58 -3.95 20.75
C LEU A 136 -19.10 -4.38 22.14
N SER A 137 -20.03 -4.88 22.96
CA SER A 137 -19.68 -5.64 24.16
C SER A 137 -19.14 -7.03 23.78
N LYS A 138 -18.48 -7.73 24.72
CA LYS A 138 -17.91 -9.06 24.46
C LYS A 138 -18.95 -10.08 23.97
N ASN A 139 -20.15 -10.06 24.55
CA ASN A 139 -21.23 -10.97 24.16
C ASN A 139 -21.75 -10.66 22.75
N GLU A 140 -21.82 -9.37 22.39
CA GLU A 140 -22.22 -8.96 21.05
C GLU A 140 -21.15 -9.31 20.01
N GLU A 141 -19.87 -9.14 20.35
CA GLU A 141 -18.74 -9.51 19.48
C GLU A 141 -18.76 -11.01 19.14
N GLU A 142 -18.94 -11.89 20.13
CA GLU A 142 -19.07 -13.34 19.90
C GLU A 142 -20.16 -13.70 18.89
N VAL A 143 -21.29 -12.98 18.92
CA VAL A 143 -22.45 -13.26 18.07
C VAL A 143 -22.28 -12.63 16.68
N PHE A 144 -21.83 -11.37 16.62
CA PHE A 144 -21.87 -10.57 15.40
C PHE A 144 -20.59 -10.60 14.57
N LYS A 145 -19.45 -11.01 15.14
CA LYS A 145 -18.15 -11.03 14.43
C LYS A 145 -18.20 -11.72 13.07
N LYS A 146 -18.93 -12.83 12.95
CA LYS A 146 -19.07 -13.57 11.68
C LYS A 146 -19.82 -12.83 10.57
N TYR A 147 -20.49 -11.74 10.87
CA TYR A 147 -21.21 -10.88 9.91
C TYR A 147 -20.45 -9.59 9.58
N ILE A 148 -19.33 -9.33 10.26
CA ILE A 148 -18.48 -8.17 10.00
C ILE A 148 -17.42 -8.57 8.97
N PRO A 149 -17.17 -7.75 7.93
CA PRO A 149 -16.07 -7.99 7.02
C PRO A 149 -14.74 -8.10 7.77
N ASP A 150 -14.03 -9.20 7.55
CA ASP A 150 -12.78 -9.49 8.25
C ASP A 150 -11.58 -9.13 7.37
N PHE A 151 -10.99 -7.96 7.60
CA PHE A 151 -9.75 -7.56 6.96
C PHE A 151 -8.94 -6.63 7.86
N GLU A 152 -7.62 -6.67 7.65
CA GLU A 152 -6.66 -5.76 8.24
C GLU A 152 -5.95 -4.95 7.14
N LEU A 153 -5.42 -3.79 7.50
CA LEU A 153 -4.52 -3.01 6.67
C LEU A 153 -3.07 -3.15 7.12
N GLU A 154 -2.17 -3.14 6.14
CA GLU A 154 -0.74 -2.99 6.37
C GLU A 154 -0.41 -1.49 6.40
N LEU A 155 0.06 -1.01 7.56
CA LEU A 155 0.36 0.39 7.76
C LEU A 155 1.83 0.67 7.52
N PHE A 156 2.11 1.67 6.69
CA PHE A 156 3.43 2.25 6.55
C PHE A 156 3.41 3.71 7.09
N ASP A 157 3.81 3.86 8.36
CA ASP A 157 3.76 5.15 9.08
C ASP A 157 5.03 5.99 8.87
N LEU A 158 4.88 7.10 8.17
CA LEU A 158 5.88 8.11 7.85
C LEU A 158 5.75 9.40 8.68
N SER A 159 4.77 9.50 9.59
CA SER A 159 4.57 10.69 10.44
C SER A 159 5.83 11.11 11.20
N LYS A 160 6.72 10.14 11.48
CA LYS A 160 7.98 10.33 12.22
C LYS A 160 9.21 10.48 11.31
N VAL A 161 9.03 10.47 10.00
CA VAL A 161 10.14 10.55 9.04
C VAL A 161 10.26 11.97 8.53
N ASP A 162 11.32 12.66 8.97
CA ASP A 162 11.69 13.98 8.47
C ASP A 162 12.26 13.84 7.04
N LEU A 163 11.35 13.74 6.07
CA LEU A 163 11.65 13.62 4.66
C LEU A 163 11.91 15.02 4.08
N LYS A 164 12.95 15.70 4.56
CA LYS A 164 13.39 16.95 3.91
C LYS A 164 13.60 16.67 2.42
N PRO A 165 13.00 17.47 1.51
CA PRO A 165 13.28 17.34 0.09
C PRO A 165 14.79 17.41 -0.07
N ILE A 166 15.36 16.49 -0.84
CA ILE A 166 16.81 16.40 -1.05
C ILE A 166 17.25 17.73 -1.68
N GLY A 167 17.69 18.67 -0.84
CA GLY A 167 18.36 19.87 -1.27
C GLY A 167 19.54 19.42 -2.12
N LYS A 168 19.67 20.01 -3.31
CA LYS A 168 20.65 19.67 -4.35
C LYS A 168 21.98 19.21 -3.72
N TYR A 169 22.15 17.90 -3.61
CA TYR A 169 23.41 17.32 -3.14
C TYR A 169 24.44 17.63 -4.24
N HIS A 170 25.41 18.48 -3.94
CA HIS A 170 26.53 18.72 -4.84
C HIS A 170 27.48 17.52 -4.74
N PRO A 171 27.61 16.68 -5.79
CA PRO A 171 28.60 15.62 -5.78
C PRO A 171 29.96 16.28 -5.80
N LYS A 172 30.84 15.95 -4.85
CA LYS A 172 32.27 16.06 -5.13
C LYS A 172 32.54 15.13 -6.33
N SER A 173 33.23 15.70 -7.31
CA SER A 173 33.57 15.13 -8.60
C SER A 173 34.03 13.69 -8.49
N ASP A 174 33.17 12.78 -8.92
CA ASP A 174 33.48 11.62 -9.78
C ASP A 174 32.30 10.67 -9.73
N PHE A 175 31.33 10.83 -10.64
CA PHE A 175 30.46 9.77 -11.17
C PHE A 175 29.52 10.45 -12.18
N ARG A 176 29.81 10.30 -13.47
CA ARG A 176 28.93 10.78 -14.56
C ARG A 176 27.78 9.78 -14.75
N SER A 177 26.58 10.33 -14.89
CA SER A 177 25.25 9.70 -15.09
C SER A 177 24.60 9.12 -13.82
N GLY A 178 23.48 9.72 -13.37
CA GLY A 178 22.67 9.14 -12.28
C GLY A 178 21.93 10.10 -11.33
N SER A 179 21.56 11.32 -11.74
CA SER A 179 20.97 12.30 -10.80
C SER A 179 19.56 11.95 -10.29
N LYS A 180 18.74 11.17 -11.01
CA LYS A 180 17.38 10.78 -10.55
C LYS A 180 17.38 9.51 -9.68
N ASN A 181 18.22 8.52 -10.01
CA ASN A 181 18.30 7.25 -9.27
C ASN A 181 18.86 7.43 -7.85
N MET A 182 19.73 8.42 -7.63
CA MET A 182 20.30 8.69 -6.30
C MET A 182 19.23 9.15 -5.29
N GLY A 183 18.29 10.01 -5.72
CA GLY A 183 17.24 10.53 -4.85
C GLY A 183 16.23 9.47 -4.42
N ARG A 184 15.85 8.58 -5.35
CA ARG A 184 14.96 7.43 -5.10
C ARG A 184 15.62 6.40 -4.19
N ARG A 185 16.88 6.03 -4.47
CA ARG A 185 17.64 5.12 -3.59
C ARG A 185 17.84 5.69 -2.19
N CYS A 186 18.10 6.99 -2.02
CA CYS A 186 18.16 7.61 -0.69
C CYS A 186 16.83 7.59 0.05
N PHE A 187 15.70 7.77 -0.65
CA PHE A 187 14.37 7.69 -0.08
C PHE A 187 14.06 6.27 0.39
N ILE A 188 14.19 5.29 -0.49
CA ILE A 188 14.11 3.85 -0.23
C ILE A 188 14.99 3.44 0.96
N PHE A 189 16.24 3.89 0.99
CA PHE A 189 17.17 3.56 2.06
C PHE A 189 16.80 4.21 3.41
N ARG A 190 16.20 5.41 3.41
CA ARG A 190 15.65 6.04 4.63
C ARG A 190 14.39 5.36 5.12
N LEU A 191 13.54 4.87 4.21
CA LEU A 191 12.36 4.06 4.53
C LEU A 191 12.77 2.77 5.25
N PHE A 192 13.82 2.08 4.77
CA PHE A 192 14.21 0.78 5.29
C PHE A 192 15.04 0.81 6.58
N ARG A 193 15.74 1.91 6.90
CA ARG A 193 16.65 1.95 8.05
C ARG A 193 15.99 1.92 9.44
N ARG A 194 14.66 1.90 9.54
CA ARG A 194 13.95 1.97 10.84
C ARG A 194 12.73 1.04 10.99
N ASN A 195 12.47 0.17 10.02
CA ASN A 195 11.54 -0.96 10.20
C ASN A 195 12.25 -2.24 10.74
N ILE A 196 13.50 -2.09 11.21
CA ILE A 196 14.24 -3.07 12.03
C ILE A 196 14.46 -2.44 13.40
#